data_AF-A0A815J900-F1
#
_entry.id   AF-A0A815J900-F1
#
_cell.length_a   1.000
_cell.length_b   1.000
_cell.length_c   1.000
_cell.angle_alpha   90.00
_cell.angle_beta   90.00
_cell.angle_gamma   90.00
#
_symmetry.space_group_name_H-M   'P 1'
#
loop_
_entity.id
_entity.type
_entity.pdbx_description
1 polymer ?
#
loop_
_entity_poly.entity_id
_entity_poly.type
_entity_poly.pdbx_seq_one_letter_code
_entity_poly.pdbx_strand_id
1 'polypeptide(L)'
;MATSGGEEAIAQRILRITDILQEPLEFITPIGGYEEMPLVPLEIAVEPLVPILPAVRSHAYVAKQRSVNVLNSNQFLGAKGDRTMFTLQCLSAKDIRNHSYYPAEDEVLLMAATQFKVIGCLNQGDLHIIQLEETPPPFPLMQLVPVIISPPIDPTSS
;
A
#
# COMPACT_ATOMS: atom_id res chain seq x y z
N MET A 1 -3.59 23.15 -35.98
CA MET A 1 -3.95 21.74 -35.69
C MET A 1 -2.84 21.17 -34.83
N ALA A 2 -3.12 20.78 -33.59
CA ALA A 2 -2.13 20.30 -32.63
C ALA A 2 -2.64 18.99 -32.01
N THR A 3 -2.17 17.86 -32.52
CA THR A 3 -2.52 16.51 -32.02
C THR A 3 -1.28 15.66 -31.68
N SER A 4 -0.06 16.23 -31.73
CA SER A 4 1.18 15.47 -31.59
C SER A 4 1.51 14.99 -30.17
N GLY A 5 1.00 15.63 -29.13
CA GLY A 5 1.37 15.29 -27.74
C GLY A 5 0.67 14.06 -27.15
N GLY A 6 -0.49 13.67 -27.68
CA GLY A 6 -1.28 12.54 -27.17
C GLY A 6 -0.73 11.18 -27.62
N GLU A 7 -0.27 11.10 -28.86
CA GLU A 7 0.29 9.88 -29.45
C GLU A 7 1.64 9.52 -28.82
N GLU A 8 2.46 10.53 -28.50
CA GLU A 8 3.77 10.35 -27.87
C GLU A 8 3.65 9.81 -26.43
N ALA A 9 2.66 10.28 -25.66
CA ALA A 9 2.38 9.77 -24.32
C ALA A 9 1.87 8.33 -24.34
N ILE A 10 1.07 7.95 -25.34
CA ILE A 10 0.61 6.57 -25.55
C ILE A 10 1.78 5.67 -25.95
N ALA A 11 2.64 6.12 -26.87
CA ALA A 11 3.83 5.39 -27.30
C ALA A 11 4.80 5.13 -26.13
N GLN A 12 5.07 6.14 -25.29
CA GLN A 12 5.90 6.00 -24.10
C GLN A 12 5.28 5.06 -23.04
N ARG A 13 3.95 4.95 -22.99
CA ARG A 13 3.24 4.06 -22.07
C ARG A 13 3.23 2.62 -22.58
N ILE A 14 3.17 2.41 -23.90
CA ILE A 14 3.31 1.10 -24.53
C ILE A 14 4.76 0.58 -24.40
N LEU A 15 5.76 1.45 -24.55
CA LEU A 15 7.18 1.09 -24.40
C LEU A 15 7.53 0.58 -22.98
N ARG A 16 6.87 1.11 -21.95
CA ARG A 16 7.02 0.68 -20.53
C ARG A 16 6.32 -0.65 -20.17
N ILE A 17 5.63 -1.26 -21.13
CA ILE A 17 4.94 -2.54 -20.94
C ILE A 17 5.62 -3.63 -21.79
N THR A 18 6.34 -3.26 -22.85
CA THR A 18 7.00 -4.19 -23.77
C THR A 18 8.31 -4.79 -23.26
N ASP A 19 8.93 -4.17 -22.26
CA ASP A 19 10.08 -4.71 -21.52
C ASP A 19 9.74 -6.04 -20.82
N ILE A 20 8.50 -6.21 -20.34
CA ILE A 20 8.01 -7.46 -19.75
C ILE A 20 8.06 -8.64 -20.75
N LEU A 21 7.89 -8.38 -22.05
CA LEU A 21 7.93 -9.43 -23.08
C LEU A 21 9.37 -9.92 -23.37
N GLN A 22 10.38 -9.13 -23.02
CA GLN A 22 11.80 -9.49 -23.15
C GLN A 22 12.45 -9.88 -21.82
N GLU A 23 11.74 -9.75 -20.70
CA GLU A 23 12.24 -10.24 -19.43
C GLU A 23 12.40 -11.76 -19.48
N PRO A 24 13.56 -12.29 -19.08
CA PRO A 24 13.74 -13.72 -18.95
C PRO A 24 12.66 -14.29 -18.02
N LEU A 25 11.97 -15.34 -18.45
CA LEU A 25 11.05 -16.14 -17.62
C LEU A 25 11.82 -17.00 -16.61
N GLU A 26 12.82 -16.40 -15.96
CA GLU A 26 13.58 -17.05 -14.90
C GLU A 26 12.73 -17.01 -13.64
N PHE A 27 12.43 -18.21 -13.12
CA PHE A 27 11.89 -18.33 -11.78
C PHE A 27 12.95 -17.86 -10.81
N ILE A 28 12.81 -16.61 -10.36
CA ILE A 28 13.63 -16.07 -9.29
C ILE A 28 13.30 -16.91 -8.06
N THR A 29 14.31 -17.59 -7.51
CA THR A 29 14.14 -18.29 -6.24
C THR A 29 13.76 -17.26 -5.18
N PRO A 30 12.89 -17.61 -4.21
CA PRO A 30 12.65 -16.76 -3.06
C PRO A 30 13.96 -16.27 -2.46
N ILE A 31 14.00 -15.02 -2.00
CA ILE A 31 15.17 -14.45 -1.34
C ILE A 31 15.40 -15.26 -0.07
N GLY A 32 16.40 -16.15 -0.11
CA GLY A 32 16.77 -17.00 1.02
C GLY A 32 17.69 -16.29 2.02
N GLY A 33 17.77 -16.83 3.23
CA GLY A 33 18.56 -16.29 4.35
C GLY A 33 17.80 -15.30 5.24
N TYR A 34 16.54 -15.03 4.95
CA TYR A 34 15.67 -14.13 5.73
C TYR A 34 14.52 -14.88 6.42
N GLU A 35 14.40 -16.19 6.21
CA GLU A 35 13.35 -17.04 6.79
C GLU A 35 13.39 -17.04 8.32
N GLU A 36 14.60 -16.97 8.87
CA GLU A 36 14.86 -16.98 10.31
C GLU A 36 15.16 -15.56 10.86
N MET A 37 15.13 -14.54 10.00
CA MET A 37 15.38 -13.17 10.46
C MET A 37 14.15 -12.63 11.20
N PRO A 38 14.35 -12.05 12.40
CA PRO A 38 13.25 -11.41 13.10
C PRO A 38 12.75 -10.21 12.28
N LEU A 39 11.44 -10.11 12.12
CA LEU A 39 10.83 -8.90 11.58
C LEU A 39 11.15 -7.75 12.53
N VAL A 40 11.76 -6.70 12.00
CA VAL A 40 12.10 -5.49 12.76
C VAL A 40 11.18 -4.34 12.36
N PRO A 41 10.95 -3.36 13.26
CA PRO A 41 10.21 -2.16 12.94
C PRO A 41 10.83 -1.42 11.76
N LEU A 42 9.99 -0.71 10.98
CA LEU A 42 10.45 0.01 9.80
C LEU A 42 11.57 1.01 10.14
N GLU A 43 11.52 1.64 11.31
CA GLU A 43 12.56 2.58 11.76
C GLU A 43 13.91 1.90 11.91
N ILE A 44 13.93 0.66 12.42
CA ILE A 44 15.15 -0.13 12.57
C ILE A 44 15.61 -0.64 11.22
N ALA A 45 14.67 -1.08 10.37
CA ALA A 45 14.96 -1.55 9.03
C ALA A 45 15.62 -0.46 8.16
N VAL A 46 15.32 0.81 8.40
CA VAL A 46 15.86 1.91 7.60
C VAL A 46 17.16 2.49 8.12
N GLU A 47 17.60 2.18 9.35
CA GLU A 47 18.86 2.70 9.93
C GLU A 47 20.08 2.45 9.02
N PRO A 48 20.28 1.25 8.43
CA PRO A 48 21.40 1.01 7.51
C PRO A 48 21.36 1.89 6.25
N LEU A 49 20.19 2.40 5.88
CA LEU A 49 19.97 3.19 4.67
C LEU A 49 20.16 4.69 4.91
N VAL A 50 20.15 5.15 6.16
CA VAL A 50 20.25 6.58 6.52
C VAL A 50 21.49 7.28 5.92
N PRO A 51 22.70 6.68 5.91
CA PRO A 51 23.87 7.34 5.32
C PRO A 51 23.74 7.59 3.81
N ILE A 52 22.96 6.76 3.12
CA ILE A 52 22.77 6.80 1.66
C ILE A 52 21.56 7.66 1.31
N LEU A 53 20.50 7.55 2.13
CA LEU A 53 19.24 8.25 1.94
C LEU A 53 18.80 8.88 3.26
N PRO A 54 19.33 10.06 3.65
CA PRO A 54 19.05 10.65 4.95
C PRO A 54 17.55 10.90 5.21
N ALA A 55 16.78 11.17 4.16
CA ALA A 55 15.34 11.37 4.24
C ALA A 55 14.55 10.10 4.58
N VAL A 56 15.15 8.90 4.48
CA VAL A 56 14.47 7.62 4.71
C VAL A 56 13.92 7.50 6.13
N ARG A 57 14.59 8.12 7.10
CA ARG A 57 14.13 8.13 8.50
C ARG A 57 12.82 8.90 8.65
N SER A 58 12.72 10.06 8.00
CA SER A 58 11.48 10.83 7.95
C SER A 58 10.40 10.01 7.25
N HIS A 59 10.70 9.43 6.08
CA HIS A 59 9.82 8.52 5.33
C HIS A 59 9.24 7.39 6.20
N ALA A 60 10.09 6.68 6.92
CA ALA A 60 9.69 5.66 7.88
C ALA A 60 8.82 6.23 9.02
N TYR A 61 9.23 7.36 9.61
CA TYR A 61 8.54 7.99 10.74
C TYR A 61 7.11 8.41 10.43
N VAL A 62 6.81 8.83 9.19
CA VAL A 62 5.43 9.20 8.87
C VAL A 62 4.66 8.03 8.33
N ALA A 63 5.25 7.12 7.54
CA ALA A 63 4.55 5.91 7.08
C ALA A 63 3.83 5.15 8.22
N LYS A 64 4.37 5.27 9.44
CA LYS A 64 3.84 4.84 10.73
C LYS A 64 2.47 5.43 11.12
N GLN A 65 2.18 6.71 10.89
CA GLN A 65 1.13 7.44 11.63
C GLN A 65 -0.27 7.49 10.93
N ARG A 66 -1.41 7.51 11.67
CA ARG A 66 -2.80 7.65 11.11
C ARG A 66 -3.87 8.47 11.89
N SER A 67 -3.50 9.39 12.78
CA SER A 67 -4.45 10.34 13.41
C SER A 67 -4.60 11.64 12.61
N VAL A 68 -5.62 12.50 12.86
CA VAL A 68 -5.67 13.84 12.21
C VAL A 68 -4.40 14.65 12.50
N ASN A 69 -3.74 14.40 13.63
CA ASN A 69 -2.43 15.01 13.96
C ASN A 69 -1.30 14.55 13.02
N VAL A 70 -1.50 13.42 12.35
CA VAL A 70 -0.57 12.85 11.38
C VAL A 70 -0.69 13.57 10.06
N LEU A 71 -1.92 13.87 9.65
CA LEU A 71 -2.14 14.72 8.49
C LEU A 71 -1.47 16.09 8.72
N ASN A 72 -1.42 16.60 9.95
CA ASN A 72 -0.69 17.85 10.26
C ASN A 72 0.84 17.75 10.08
N SER A 73 1.42 16.55 9.92
CA SER A 73 2.83 16.38 9.57
C SER A 73 3.10 16.84 8.14
N ASN A 74 4.16 17.62 7.94
CA ASN A 74 4.57 18.14 6.62
C ASN A 74 4.88 17.06 5.58
N GLN A 75 5.01 15.81 6.00
CA GLN A 75 5.32 14.71 5.10
C GLN A 75 4.08 14.02 4.53
N PHE A 76 2.92 14.25 5.14
CA PHE A 76 1.65 13.78 4.64
C PHE A 76 0.89 14.95 4.02
N LEU A 77 0.00 15.58 4.79
CA LEU A 77 -0.73 16.74 4.32
C LEU A 77 0.04 18.02 4.65
N GLY A 78 0.50 18.18 5.89
CA GLY A 78 1.14 19.41 6.35
C GLY A 78 0.19 20.60 6.37
N ALA A 79 0.76 21.78 6.66
CA ALA A 79 -0.03 23.01 6.83
C ALA A 79 0.05 24.00 5.66
N LYS A 80 0.91 23.77 4.66
CA LYS A 80 1.20 24.74 3.58
C LYS A 80 1.43 24.06 2.24
N GLY A 81 1.15 24.79 1.17
CA GLY A 81 1.39 24.35 -0.22
C GLY A 81 0.16 23.66 -0.80
N ASP A 82 0.25 23.29 -2.08
CA ASP A 82 -0.82 22.59 -2.77
C ASP A 82 -0.93 21.15 -2.25
N ARG A 83 -1.98 20.89 -1.48
CA ARG A 83 -2.19 19.68 -0.69
C ARG A 83 -3.44 18.97 -1.16
N THR A 84 -3.40 17.64 -1.18
CA THR A 84 -4.57 16.82 -1.46
C THR A 84 -4.83 15.84 -0.32
N MET A 85 -6.02 15.92 0.27
CA MET A 85 -6.49 14.97 1.29
C MET A 85 -7.53 14.03 0.67
N PHE A 86 -7.30 12.73 0.81
CA PHE A 86 -8.30 11.73 0.44
C PHE A 86 -9.12 11.34 1.66
N THR A 87 -10.43 11.25 1.46
CA THR A 87 -11.38 10.74 2.45
C THR A 87 -12.03 9.50 1.83
N LEU A 88 -11.83 8.35 2.46
CA LEU A 88 -12.22 7.06 1.90
C LEU A 88 -13.40 6.48 2.68
N GLN A 89 -14.44 6.07 1.98
CA GLN A 89 -15.47 5.17 2.51
C GLN A 89 -15.15 3.77 2.00
N CYS A 90 -14.76 2.86 2.90
CA CYS A 90 -14.28 1.53 2.52
C CYS A 90 -15.27 0.44 2.92
N LEU A 91 -15.36 -0.61 2.10
CA LEU A 91 -16.14 -1.83 2.30
C LEU A 91 -15.26 -2.99 2.80
N SER A 92 -14.05 -3.14 2.24
CA SER A 92 -13.21 -4.33 2.46
C SER A 92 -11.96 -4.07 3.30
N ALA A 93 -11.74 -2.83 3.72
CA ALA A 93 -10.58 -2.43 4.47
C ALA A 93 -10.44 -3.21 5.80
N LYS A 94 -9.22 -3.64 6.13
CA LYS A 94 -8.94 -4.48 7.28
C LYS A 94 -8.35 -3.68 8.41
N ASP A 95 -9.06 -3.63 9.53
CA ASP A 95 -8.51 -3.14 10.78
C ASP A 95 -7.33 -4.03 11.18
N ILE A 96 -6.14 -3.44 11.20
CA ILE A 96 -4.91 -4.13 11.57
C ILE A 96 -4.33 -3.58 12.87
N ARG A 97 -5.09 -2.82 13.67
CA ARG A 97 -4.58 -2.18 14.89
C ARG A 97 -3.91 -3.16 15.85
N ASN A 98 -4.51 -4.34 16.03
CA ASN A 98 -3.99 -5.39 16.91
C ASN A 98 -2.84 -6.20 16.28
N HIS A 99 -2.56 -5.98 15.01
CA HIS A 99 -1.50 -6.62 14.23
C HIS A 99 -0.47 -5.60 13.74
N SER A 100 -0.66 -4.33 14.07
CA SER A 100 0.23 -3.23 13.82
C SER A 100 1.22 -3.14 14.96
N TYR A 101 2.44 -2.75 14.62
CA TYR A 101 3.45 -2.43 15.62
C TYR A 101 3.09 -1.15 16.40
N TYR A 102 2.16 -0.33 15.89
CA TYR A 102 1.68 0.88 16.52
C TYR A 102 0.14 0.92 16.61
N PRO A 103 -0.46 0.21 17.58
CA PRO A 103 -1.93 0.12 17.71
C PRO A 103 -2.65 1.47 17.89
N ALA A 104 -1.94 2.49 18.38
CA ALA A 104 -2.46 3.84 18.60
C ALA A 104 -2.67 4.66 17.30
N GLU A 105 -2.16 4.17 16.17
CA GLU A 105 -2.29 4.81 14.87
C GLU A 105 -3.47 4.26 14.09
N ASP A 106 -4.43 3.61 14.73
CA ASP A 106 -5.71 3.20 14.12
C ASP A 106 -5.60 2.64 12.68
N GLU A 107 -4.57 1.82 12.42
CA GLU A 107 -4.22 1.39 11.07
C GLU A 107 -5.27 0.46 10.46
N VAL A 108 -5.57 0.72 9.18
CA VAL A 108 -6.48 -0.08 8.37
C VAL A 108 -5.82 -0.27 7.01
N LEU A 109 -5.69 -1.52 6.60
CA LEU A 109 -5.08 -1.91 5.34
C LEU A 109 -6.13 -1.95 4.23
N LEU A 110 -5.82 -1.33 3.09
CA LEU A 110 -6.58 -1.51 1.86
C LEU A 110 -6.03 -2.72 1.11
N MET A 111 -6.93 -3.54 0.56
CA MET A 111 -6.51 -4.65 -0.27
C MET A 111 -5.93 -4.13 -1.59
N ALA A 112 -4.96 -4.84 -2.15
CA ALA A 112 -4.51 -4.56 -3.51
C ALA A 112 -5.68 -4.65 -4.50
N ALA A 113 -5.64 -3.84 -5.56
CA ALA A 113 -6.69 -3.75 -6.57
C ALA A 113 -8.08 -3.32 -6.06
N THR A 114 -8.17 -2.73 -4.85
CA THR A 114 -9.40 -2.07 -4.38
C THR A 114 -9.75 -0.92 -5.34
N GLN A 115 -11.00 -0.88 -5.78
CA GLN A 115 -11.49 0.13 -6.71
C GLN A 115 -12.33 1.16 -5.96
N PHE A 116 -12.20 2.43 -6.36
CA PHE A 116 -12.92 3.54 -5.77
C PHE A 116 -13.57 4.40 -6.83
N LYS A 117 -14.71 4.99 -6.49
CA LYS A 117 -15.37 6.04 -7.25
C LYS A 117 -15.19 7.38 -6.54
N VAL A 118 -14.87 8.43 -7.30
CA VAL A 118 -14.92 9.80 -6.79
C VAL A 118 -16.38 10.21 -6.59
N ILE A 119 -16.74 10.53 -5.36
CA ILE A 119 -18.10 10.95 -4.98
C ILE A 119 -18.20 12.43 -4.62
N GLY A 120 -17.07 13.09 -4.38
CA GLY A 120 -17.04 14.51 -4.04
C GLY A 120 -15.64 15.09 -4.15
N CYS A 121 -15.59 16.38 -4.50
CA CYS A 121 -14.37 17.17 -4.49
C CYS A 121 -14.68 18.50 -3.81
N LEU A 122 -13.82 18.91 -2.86
CA LEU A 122 -13.90 20.20 -2.20
C LEU A 122 -12.55 20.91 -2.33
N ASN A 123 -12.56 22.12 -2.86
CA ASN A 123 -11.36 22.94 -3.03
C ASN A 123 -11.41 24.11 -2.04
N GLN A 124 -10.40 24.22 -1.18
CA GLN A 124 -10.25 25.27 -0.18
C GLN A 124 -8.89 25.95 -0.34
N GLY A 125 -8.71 26.66 -1.46
CA GLY A 125 -7.44 27.31 -1.78
C GLY A 125 -6.35 26.29 -2.07
N ASP A 126 -5.36 26.21 -1.18
CA ASP A 126 -4.22 25.30 -1.30
C ASP A 126 -4.52 23.87 -0.80
N LEU A 127 -5.75 23.61 -0.31
CA LEU A 127 -6.20 22.29 0.12
C LEU A 127 -7.30 21.74 -0.79
N HIS A 128 -7.02 20.64 -1.46
CA HIS A 128 -7.98 19.84 -2.22
C HIS A 128 -8.40 18.63 -1.40
N ILE A 129 -9.70 18.40 -1.26
CA ILE A 129 -10.24 17.23 -0.55
C ILE A 129 -11.01 16.40 -1.55
N ILE A 130 -10.60 15.14 -1.73
CA ILE A 130 -11.22 14.19 -2.64
C ILE A 130 -11.91 13.11 -1.79
N GLN A 131 -13.22 12.96 -1.98
CA GLN A 131 -14.03 11.92 -1.37
C GLN A 131 -14.14 10.74 -2.32
N LEU A 132 -13.75 9.56 -1.83
CA LEU A 132 -13.76 8.30 -2.55
C LEU A 132 -14.68 7.31 -1.83
N GLU A 133 -15.46 6.57 -2.59
CA GLU A 133 -16.29 5.46 -2.11
C GLU A 133 -15.82 4.17 -2.78
N GLU A 134 -15.49 3.15 -1.98
CA GLU A 134 -15.07 1.84 -2.47
C GLU A 134 -16.22 1.19 -3.25
N THR A 135 -15.92 0.71 -4.45
CA THR A 135 -16.86 -0.06 -5.25
C THR A 135 -16.71 -1.55 -4.96
N PRO A 136 -17.81 -2.31 -4.85
CA PRO A 136 -17.73 -3.76 -4.67
C PRO A 136 -16.86 -4.41 -5.76
N PRO A 137 -15.88 -5.24 -5.39
CA PRO A 137 -15.02 -5.89 -6.37
C PRO A 137 -15.82 -6.98 -7.12
N PRO A 138 -15.49 -7.24 -8.40
CA PRO A 138 -16.19 -8.27 -9.20
C PRO A 138 -15.95 -9.69 -8.69
N PHE A 139 -14.94 -9.87 -7.83
CA PHE A 139 -14.63 -11.12 -7.13
C PHE A 139 -14.10 -10.79 -5.73
N PRO A 140 -14.20 -11.71 -4.75
CA PRO A 140 -13.64 -11.49 -3.42
C PRO A 140 -12.13 -11.24 -3.48
N LEU A 141 -11.67 -10.13 -2.88
CA LEU A 141 -10.23 -9.78 -2.82
C LEU A 141 -9.44 -10.64 -1.81
N MET A 142 -10.15 -11.38 -0.95
CA MET A 142 -9.55 -12.41 -0.09
C MET A 142 -10.34 -13.70 -0.23
N GLN A 143 -9.63 -14.79 -0.47
CA GLN A 143 -10.17 -16.13 -0.39
C GLN A 143 -9.89 -16.69 1.00
N LEU A 144 -10.91 -17.20 1.68
CA LEU A 144 -10.71 -17.95 2.92
C LEU A 144 -9.93 -19.22 2.59
N VAL A 145 -8.82 -19.46 3.31
CA VAL A 145 -8.13 -20.75 3.22
C VAL A 145 -9.10 -21.82 3.75
N PRO A 146 -9.41 -22.87 2.98
CA PRO A 146 -10.23 -23.96 3.47
C PRO A 146 -9.54 -24.58 4.69
N VAL A 147 -10.26 -24.70 5.80
CA VAL A 147 -9.76 -25.46 6.96
C VAL A 147 -9.73 -26.92 6.54
N ILE A 148 -8.52 -27.43 6.26
CA ILE A 148 -8.32 -28.88 6.09
C ILE A 148 -8.41 -29.47 7.49
N ILE A 149 -9.57 -30.04 7.83
CA ILE A 149 -9.71 -30.85 9.03
C ILE A 149 -8.88 -32.11 8.77
N SER A 150 -7.68 -32.20 9.35
CA SER A 150 -6.94 -33.45 9.35
C SER A 150 -7.76 -34.52 10.07
N PRO A 151 -7.86 -35.74 9.53
CA PRO A 151 -8.51 -36.83 10.24
C PRO A 151 -7.77 -37.06 11.57
N PRO A 152 -8.49 -37.47 12.63
CA PRO A 152 -7.86 -37.78 13.91
C PRO A 152 -6.76 -38.83 13.71
N ILE A 153 -5.57 -38.54 14.24
CA ILE A 153 -4.45 -39.47 14.27
C ILE A 153 -4.89 -40.63 15.17
N ASP A 154 -5.10 -41.80 14.58
CA ASP A 154 -5.52 -42.99 15.30
C ASP A 154 -4.34 -43.48 16.17
N PRO A 155 -4.44 -43.47 17.51
CA PRO A 155 -3.31 -43.76 18.39
C PRO A 155 -2.90 -45.25 18.41
N THR A 156 -3.52 -46.11 17.59
CA THR A 156 -3.32 -47.57 17.62
C THR A 156 -2.53 -48.15 16.46
N SER A 157 -1.96 -47.34 15.57
CA SER A 157 -1.00 -47.84 14.57
C SER A 157 0.42 -47.84 15.13
N SER A 158 0.78 -48.92 15.85
CA SER A 158 2.16 -49.29 16.22
C SER A 158 2.29 -50.81 16.13
#